data_AF-A0A0B2PH15-F1
#
_entry.id   AF-A0A0B2PH15-F1
#
_cell.length_a   1.000
_cell.length_b   1.000
_cell.length_c   1.000
_cell.angle_alpha   90.00
_cell.angle_beta   90.00
_cell.angle_gamma   90.00
#
_symmetry.space_group_name_H-M   'P 1'
#
loop_
_entity.id
_entity.type
_entity.pdbx_description
1 polymer ?
#
loop_
_entity_poly.entity_id
_entity_poly.type
_entity_poly.pdbx_seq_one_letter_code
_entity_poly.pdbx_strand_id
1 'polypeptide(L)' 'MATNQEEVTLLGVVGSPYADLLLKYNPVYKKVPVFVHNEKPIAESLVIVEYIDETWKNNPILPSDPYQRA' A
#
# COMPACT_ATOMS: atom_id res chain seq x y z
N MET A 1 -12.36 -23.98 -4.89
CA MET A 1 -12.91 -22.96 -3.98
C MET A 1 -11.97 -21.78 -4.10
N ALA A 2 -12.38 -20.77 -4.85
CA ALA A 2 -11.49 -19.74 -5.38
C ALA A 2 -10.95 -18.85 -4.26
N THR A 3 -9.63 -18.64 -4.30
CA THR A 3 -8.82 -17.78 -3.46
C THR A 3 -9.44 -16.41 -3.32
N ASN A 4 -9.58 -15.92 -2.09
CA ASN A 4 -9.97 -14.55 -1.77
C ASN A 4 -9.07 -13.59 -2.55
N GLN A 5 -9.64 -12.91 -3.54
CA GLN A 5 -8.95 -11.90 -4.31
C GLN A 5 -9.08 -10.60 -3.52
N GLU A 6 -8.05 -10.30 -2.73
CA GLU A 6 -7.97 -9.09 -1.90
C GLU A 6 -8.08 -7.85 -2.82
N GLU A 7 -9.08 -7.01 -2.58
CA GLU A 7 -9.26 -5.75 -3.33
C GLU A 7 -8.15 -4.76 -2.96
N VAL A 8 -7.10 -4.70 -3.76
CA VAL A 8 -6.10 -3.64 -3.68
C VAL A 8 -6.59 -2.44 -4.49
N THR A 9 -7.05 -1.38 -3.83
CA THR A 9 -7.43 -0.13 -4.50
C THR A 9 -6.27 0.87 -4.43
N LEU A 10 -5.63 1.14 -5.57
CA LEU A 10 -4.68 2.25 -5.70
C LEU A 10 -5.46 3.56 -5.87
N LEU A 11 -5.35 4.46 -4.90
CA LEU A 11 -6.04 5.75 -4.93
C LEU A 11 -5.29 6.71 -5.86
N GLY A 12 -5.99 7.21 -6.89
CA GLY A 12 -5.46 8.09 -7.93
C GLY A 12 -5.54 9.60 -7.61
N VAL A 13 -4.92 10.38 -8.50
CA VAL A 13 -4.70 11.85 -8.46
C VAL A 13 -5.98 12.68 -8.19
N VAL A 14 -5.80 13.89 -7.65
CA VAL A 14 -6.84 14.92 -7.46
C VAL A 14 -7.64 15.11 -8.76
N GLY A 15 -8.96 14.85 -8.71
CA GLY A 15 -9.86 14.87 -9.89
C GLY A 15 -10.30 13.48 -10.37
N SER A 16 -9.79 12.40 -9.77
CA SER A 16 -10.24 11.02 -10.03
C SER A 16 -11.44 10.63 -9.14
N PRO A 17 -12.23 9.61 -9.50
CA PRO A 17 -13.32 9.09 -8.65
C PRO A 17 -12.83 8.54 -7.30
N TYR A 18 -11.51 8.43 -7.11
CA TYR A 18 -10.87 7.96 -5.88
C TYR A 18 -10.43 9.10 -4.95
N ALA A 19 -10.72 10.36 -5.30
CA ALA A 19 -10.37 11.52 -4.48
C ALA A 19 -11.01 11.45 -3.07
N ASP A 20 -12.27 11.03 -2.97
CA ASP A 20 -12.96 10.88 -1.68
C ASP A 20 -12.31 9.80 -0.81
N LEU A 21 -11.85 8.72 -1.43
CA LEU A 21 -11.10 7.68 -0.74
C LEU A 21 -9.72 8.17 -0.29
N LEU A 22 -9.03 8.98 -1.10
CA LEU A 22 -7.75 9.57 -0.71
C LEU A 22 -7.91 10.48 0.51
N LEU A 23 -8.98 11.29 0.53
CA LEU A 23 -9.29 12.13 1.67
C LEU A 23 -9.71 11.31 2.89
N LYS A 24 -10.42 10.19 2.71
CA LYS A 24 -10.77 9.25 3.79
C LYS A 24 -9.52 8.62 4.43
N TYR A 25 -8.59 8.15 3.60
CA TYR A 25 -7.49 7.30 4.06
C TYR A 25 -6.16 8.04 4.31
N ASN A 26 -5.94 9.21 3.70
CA ASN A 26 -4.80 10.09 3.97
C ASN A 26 -5.23 11.57 4.04
N PRO A 27 -6.08 11.94 5.02
CA PRO A 27 -6.63 13.29 5.13
C PRO A 27 -5.57 14.37 5.40
N VAL A 28 -4.45 13.99 6.02
CA VAL A 28 -3.38 14.89 6.43
C VAL A 28 -2.54 15.31 5.23
N TYR A 29 -1.94 14.35 4.54
CA TYR A 29 -0.98 14.65 3.47
C TYR A 29 -1.65 14.72 2.10
N LYS A 30 -2.78 14.01 1.89
CA LYS A 30 -3.53 13.99 0.63
C LYS A 30 -2.64 13.61 -0.55
N LYS A 31 -1.68 12.72 -0.29
CA LYS A 31 -0.68 12.25 -1.25
C LYS A 31 -0.88 10.77 -1.54
N VAL A 32 -0.50 10.41 -2.76
CA VAL A 32 -0.45 9.04 -3.26
C VAL A 32 1.01 8.59 -3.35
N PRO A 33 1.29 7.26 -3.28
CA PRO A 33 0.35 6.17 -3.09
C PRO A 33 -0.19 6.07 -1.65
N VAL A 34 -1.37 5.47 -1.52
CA VAL A 34 -1.93 4.97 -0.24
C VAL A 34 -2.35 3.53 -0.50
N PHE A 35 -1.82 2.61 0.31
CA PHE A 35 -2.18 1.20 0.28
C PHE A 35 -3.14 0.91 1.43
N VAL A 36 -4.26 0.23 1.17
CA VAL A 36 -5.24 -0.11 2.21
C VAL A 36 -5.32 -1.63 2.31
N HIS A 37 -4.98 -2.17 3.48
CA HIS A 37 -5.09 -3.60 3.79
C HIS A 37 -5.85 -3.78 5.10
N ASN A 38 -6.93 -4.57 5.08
CA ASN A 38 -7.82 -4.78 6.23
C ASN A 38 -8.30 -3.45 6.85
N GLU A 39 -8.79 -2.55 5.99
CA GLU A 39 -9.27 -1.20 6.35
C GLU A 39 -8.21 -0.27 6.97
N LYS A 40 -6.95 -0.70 7.06
CA LYS A 40 -5.84 0.10 7.58
C LYS A 40 -5.10 0.77 6.43
N PRO A 41 -5.10 2.11 6.36
CA PRO A 41 -4.33 2.83 5.36
C PRO A 41 -2.87 2.90 5.76
N ILE A 42 -2.00 2.64 4.79
CA ILE A 42 -0.55 2.79 4.87
C ILE A 42 -0.18 3.82 3.79
N ALA A 43 0.38 4.95 4.23
CA ALA A 43 0.94 5.99 3.38
C ALA A 43 2.46 5.92 3.42
N GLU A 44 3.13 6.68 2.55
CA GLU A 44 4.57 6.65 2.27
C GLU A 44 5.01 5.43 1.46
N SER A 45 5.61 5.68 0.30
CA SER A 45 5.92 4.62 -0.67
C SER A 45 6.87 3.56 -0.13
N LEU A 46 7.91 3.95 0.62
CA LEU A 46 8.87 3.01 1.18
C LEU A 46 8.22 2.13 2.26
N VAL A 47 7.41 2.73 3.13
CA VAL A 47 6.66 2.02 4.17
C VAL A 47 5.67 1.02 3.55
N ILE A 48 5.02 1.39 2.44
CA ILE A 48 4.15 0.47 1.69
C ILE A 48 4.95 -0.75 1.20
N VAL A 49 6.13 -0.55 0.62
CA VAL A 49 6.98 -1.64 0.13
C VAL A 49 7.43 -2.55 1.26
N GLU A 50 7.89 -1.98 2.37
CA GLU A 50 8.28 -2.73 3.56
C GLU A 50 7.10 -3.55 4.11
N TYR A 51 5.92 -2.93 4.23
CA TYR A 51 4.71 -3.61 4.71
C TYR A 51 4.32 -4.81 3.83
N ILE A 52 4.40 -4.65 2.50
CA ILE A 52 4.09 -5.73 1.56
C ILE A 52 5.10 -6.87 1.71
N ASP A 53 6.40 -6.54 1.77
CA ASP A 53 7.47 -7.53 1.97
C ASP A 53 7.33 -8.27 3.31
N GLU A 54 6.85 -7.59 4.35
CA GLU A 54 6.56 -8.17 5.67
C GLU A 54 5.32 -9.07 5.69
N THR A 55 4.29 -8.72 4.93
CA THR A 55 3.01 -9.42 4.95
C THR A 55 3.00 -10.67 4.06
N TRP A 56 3.58 -10.62 2.86
CA TRP A 56 3.56 -11.73 1.88
C TRP A 56 4.95 -12.33 1.64
N LYS A 57 5.39 -13.19 2.56
CA LYS A 57 6.74 -13.79 2.57
C LYS A 57 7.05 -14.75 1.44
N ASN A 58 6.07 -15.21 0.70
CA ASN A 58 6.24 -16.16 -0.41
C ASN A 58 6.82 -15.52 -1.67
N ASN A 59 6.79 -14.19 -1.80
CA ASN A 59 7.38 -13.46 -2.92
C ASN A 59 8.00 -12.16 -2.44
N PRO A 60 9.19 -12.22 -1.80
CA PRO A 60 9.83 -11.03 -1.24
C PRO A 60 10.16 -10.03 -2.34
N ILE A 61 9.89 -8.76 -2.08
CA ILE A 61 10.21 -7.63 -2.95
C ILE A 61 11.60 -7.10 -2.60
N LEU A 62 11.97 -7.14 -1.33
CA LEU A 62 13.25 -6.65 -0.84
C LEU A 62 14.27 -7.79 -0.72
N PRO A 63 15.57 -7.48 -0.85
CA PRO A 63 16.62 -8.45 -0.56
C PRO A 63 16.53 -8.95 0.89
N SER A 64 16.77 -10.25 1.10
CA SER A 64 16.84 -10.82 2.45
C SER A 64 18.07 -10.35 3.24
N ASP A 65 19.15 -9.99 2.53
CA ASP A 65 20.37 -9.47 3.14
C ASP A 65 20.17 -8.02 3.64
N PRO A 66 20.31 -7.76 4.96
CA PRO A 66 20.16 -6.43 5.52
C PRO A 66 21.10 -5.39 4.90
N TYR A 67 22.29 -5.78 4.44
CA TYR A 67 23.23 -4.87 3.81
C TYR A 67 22.82 -4.47 2.39
N GLN A 68 22.05 -5.32 1.70
CA GLN A 68 21.49 -5.00 0.38
C GLN A 68 20.20 -4.17 0.47
N ARG A 69 19.61 -4.10 1.66
CA ARG A 69 18.44 -3.25 1.95
C ARG A 69 18.79 -1.83 2.38
N ALA A 70 20.01 -1.60 2.89
CA ALA A 70 20.44 -0.36 3.52
C ALA A 70 20.98 0.69 2.53
#